data_AF-A0A0M6WQW0-F1
#
_entry.id   AF-A0A0M6WQW0-F1
#
_cell.length_a   1.000
_cell.length_b   1.000
_cell.length_c   1.000
_cell.angle_alpha   90.00
_cell.angle_beta   90.00
_cell.angle_gamma   90.00
#
_symmetry.space_group_name_H-M   'P 1'
#
loop_
_entity.id
_entity.type
_entity.pdbx_description
1 polymer ?
#
loop_
_entity_poly.entity_id
_entity_poly.type
_entity_poly.pdbx_seq_one_letter_code
_entity_poly.pdbx_strand_id
1 'polypeptide(L)'
;MDKMMKLQNILFPKNELIQHWHMFYRGDRFSHNIYESAHCLKKDQQTEFFTYFNAFSLEKWKKYTAIDHAYLQLKVKGTLGIQLFGHYMNNNIIEKEVLSENYYECDETETILIPIPFDVKSQVVSFQVFAYSDISIYEGSYLADISTDKMNEVELSLVTVTFRKEDFITRNLRLIENEIIYSDEEIADHIFVRVIDNGRTLNAEEWNGECIHIYQNPNVGGSGGYTRGMIETLRDETFNATHALLMDDDVKILPESIIRTYNLLRCLKPEYRDHFISGAMLYYEKMHVQHEDVGFVSEDGTYGPRKPSMEMHLATSVLLNEKIYEDQPNNYAGWWYCCIPRTKLSLDRLSLPLFIRGDDVEFSIANHAKFITMNGICIWHMGFVTKFNMPMEFYQVHRNSLIIQATSGVTPEVDYLKRIKDIFDKEISRYNYVGCDLLLDAVDDFLKGPEFLMKPEGETIMKQQTSRVKPLVDIRQNFADIYVDYDKIYKFYEGKLFSKRKLKRYFKTHNWQLLPKFMMNHEPAVVAYDWFDIPEKQYRHDVVLAVNPHNQTGVLRYRSRSEYLRLMKRYREIRRNYNKNMEKVTEAYKNAKKQITGVDFWDGYLR
;
A
#
# COMPACT_ATOMS: atom_id res chain seq x y z
N MET A 1 3.90 7.63 -38.23
CA MET A 1 4.88 6.54 -38.45
C MET A 1 4.79 5.66 -37.22
N ASP A 2 4.91 4.35 -37.34
CA ASP A 2 4.90 3.49 -36.16
C ASP A 2 6.29 3.49 -35.51
N LYS A 3 6.35 3.69 -34.20
CA LYS A 3 7.57 3.61 -33.38
C LYS A 3 7.49 2.31 -32.58
N MET A 4 8.58 1.55 -32.59
CA MET A 4 8.73 0.41 -31.69
C MET A 4 9.20 0.93 -30.33
N MET A 5 8.40 0.67 -29.30
CA MET A 5 8.62 1.16 -27.95
C MET A 5 8.79 -0.02 -26.98
N LYS A 6 9.70 0.12 -26.02
CA LYS A 6 9.84 -0.84 -24.93
C LYS A 6 8.72 -0.65 -23.90
N LEU A 7 8.06 -1.74 -23.53
CA LEU A 7 6.98 -1.75 -22.54
C LEU A 7 7.49 -2.13 -21.16
N GLN A 8 8.25 -3.22 -21.08
CA GLN A 8 8.82 -3.73 -19.82
C GLN A 8 10.06 -4.59 -20.11
N ASN A 9 11.05 -4.56 -19.21
CA ASN A 9 12.22 -5.42 -19.24
C ASN A 9 11.90 -6.81 -18.66
N ILE A 10 12.58 -7.85 -19.16
CA ILE A 10 12.65 -9.17 -18.52
C ILE A 10 13.68 -9.10 -17.39
N LEU A 11 13.21 -9.34 -16.17
CA LEU A 11 14.00 -9.21 -14.97
C LEU A 11 14.62 -10.53 -14.54
N PHE A 12 15.83 -10.44 -14.03
CA PHE A 12 16.50 -11.52 -13.29
C PHE A 12 16.72 -11.07 -11.85
N PRO A 13 16.77 -12.00 -10.87
CA PRO A 13 16.92 -11.63 -9.48
C PRO A 13 18.31 -11.02 -9.22
N LYS A 14 18.33 -9.77 -8.74
CA LYS A 14 19.54 -9.11 -8.21
C LYS A 14 19.87 -9.65 -6.81
N ASN A 15 21.10 -9.41 -6.31
CA ASN A 15 21.64 -9.98 -5.06
C ASN A 15 20.65 -10.04 -3.88
N GLU A 16 19.90 -8.97 -3.65
CA GLU A 16 18.97 -8.87 -2.53
C GLU A 16 17.64 -9.61 -2.72
N LEU A 17 17.37 -10.13 -3.92
CA LEU A 17 16.17 -10.88 -4.31
C LEU A 17 16.51 -12.28 -4.83
N ILE A 18 17.76 -12.74 -4.75
CA ILE A 18 18.18 -14.08 -5.19
C ILE A 18 17.35 -15.18 -4.53
N GLN A 19 17.02 -15.04 -3.25
CA GLN A 19 16.18 -16.00 -2.52
C GLN A 19 14.72 -16.03 -3.02
N HIS A 20 14.31 -14.98 -3.74
CA HIS A 20 12.99 -14.80 -4.32
C HIS A 20 12.96 -15.01 -5.84
N TRP A 21 13.93 -15.75 -6.39
CA TRP A 21 14.05 -16.05 -7.83
C TRP A 21 12.76 -16.59 -8.47
N HIS A 22 11.94 -17.31 -7.71
CA HIS A 22 10.65 -17.87 -8.11
C HIS A 22 9.59 -16.81 -8.48
N MET A 23 9.82 -15.53 -8.16
CA MET A 23 9.01 -14.40 -8.64
C MET A 23 9.46 -13.87 -10.02
N PHE A 24 10.61 -14.31 -10.51
CA PHE A 24 11.22 -13.91 -11.79
C PHE A 24 11.11 -15.03 -12.83
N TYR A 25 11.44 -16.27 -12.47
CA TYR A 25 11.32 -17.42 -13.35
C TYR A 25 11.10 -18.73 -12.58
N ARG A 26 10.73 -19.82 -13.26
CA ARG A 26 10.60 -21.18 -12.68
C ARG A 26 11.28 -22.23 -13.56
N GLY A 27 11.81 -23.28 -12.94
CA GLY A 27 12.56 -24.34 -13.63
C GLY A 27 14.03 -24.34 -13.24
N ASP A 28 14.90 -24.66 -14.19
CA ASP A 28 16.34 -24.64 -13.98
C ASP A 28 16.85 -23.23 -13.68
N ARG A 29 17.92 -23.14 -12.87
CA ARG A 29 18.46 -21.85 -12.42
C ARG A 29 19.50 -21.32 -13.38
N PHE A 30 19.34 -20.05 -13.75
CA PHE A 30 20.37 -19.30 -14.45
C PHE A 30 21.58 -19.08 -13.55
N SER A 31 22.77 -19.27 -14.11
CA SER A 31 24.00 -18.73 -13.58
C SER A 31 24.22 -17.32 -14.15
N HIS A 32 25.02 -16.48 -13.47
CA HIS A 32 25.35 -15.15 -13.96
C HIS A 32 26.84 -15.05 -14.28
N ASN A 33 27.17 -14.81 -15.55
CA ASN A 33 28.51 -14.47 -15.97
C ASN A 33 28.72 -12.97 -15.80
N ILE A 34 29.45 -12.59 -14.75
CA ILE A 34 29.67 -11.19 -14.37
C ILE A 34 30.49 -10.43 -15.43
N TYR A 35 31.41 -11.10 -16.13
CA TYR A 35 32.29 -10.43 -17.11
C TYR A 35 31.58 -10.09 -18.41
N GLU A 36 30.64 -10.94 -18.81
CA GLU A 36 29.84 -10.77 -20.02
C GLU A 36 28.47 -10.13 -19.72
N SER A 37 28.17 -9.87 -18.44
CA SER A 37 26.85 -9.44 -17.96
C SER A 37 25.71 -10.30 -18.51
N ALA A 38 25.88 -11.62 -18.50
CA ALA A 38 24.96 -12.56 -19.14
C ALA A 38 24.34 -13.55 -18.15
N HIS A 39 23.11 -13.95 -18.40
CA HIS A 39 22.42 -15.02 -17.69
C HIS A 39 22.53 -16.32 -18.49
N CYS A 40 23.23 -17.31 -17.94
CA CYS A 40 23.58 -18.54 -18.64
C CYS A 40 22.76 -19.74 -18.17
N LEU A 41 22.29 -20.52 -19.13
CA LEU A 41 21.56 -21.78 -18.93
C LEU A 41 22.31 -22.90 -19.66
N LYS A 42 22.49 -24.06 -19.02
CA LYS A 42 23.24 -25.18 -19.59
C LYS A 42 22.40 -25.97 -20.59
N LYS A 43 23.08 -26.69 -21.48
CA LYS A 43 22.43 -27.64 -22.37
C LYS A 43 21.47 -28.57 -21.61
N ASP A 44 20.34 -28.88 -22.23
CA ASP A 44 19.24 -29.74 -21.75
C ASP A 44 18.47 -29.18 -20.54
N GLN A 45 18.71 -27.92 -20.16
CA GLN A 45 17.93 -27.22 -19.13
C GLN A 45 16.78 -26.41 -19.73
N GLN A 46 15.79 -26.10 -18.90
CA GLN A 46 14.62 -25.32 -19.28
C GLN A 46 14.12 -24.40 -18.17
N THR A 47 13.65 -23.22 -18.56
CA THR A 47 13.16 -22.21 -17.61
C THR A 47 11.99 -21.44 -18.21
N GLU A 48 10.90 -21.29 -17.45
CA GLU A 48 9.74 -20.47 -17.81
C GLU A 48 9.71 -19.13 -17.08
N PHE A 49 9.06 -18.14 -17.70
CA PHE A 49 8.98 -16.77 -17.23
C PHE A 49 7.56 -16.34 -16.83
N PHE A 50 6.63 -17.30 -16.66
CA PHE A 50 5.23 -17.02 -16.27
C PHE A 50 5.13 -16.61 -14.79
N THR A 51 5.71 -15.48 -14.43
CA THR A 51 5.88 -15.02 -13.07
C THR A 51 5.37 -13.59 -12.92
N TYR A 52 5.27 -13.13 -11.67
CA TYR A 52 4.77 -11.78 -11.38
C TYR A 52 5.57 -10.68 -12.09
N PHE A 53 6.90 -10.83 -12.19
CA PHE A 53 7.72 -9.82 -12.84
C PHE A 53 7.80 -9.97 -14.37
N ASN A 54 7.79 -11.19 -14.90
CA ASN A 54 8.15 -11.44 -16.31
C ASN A 54 6.99 -11.90 -17.19
N ALA A 55 5.78 -12.04 -16.66
CA ALA A 55 4.60 -12.24 -17.49
C ALA A 55 4.16 -10.92 -18.17
N PHE A 56 3.55 -11.05 -19.34
CA PHE A 56 3.00 -9.95 -20.13
C PHE A 56 1.48 -9.91 -19.99
N SER A 57 0.94 -8.85 -19.38
CA SER A 57 -0.48 -8.67 -19.07
C SER A 57 -1.32 -8.30 -20.31
N LEU A 58 -1.39 -9.21 -21.29
CA LEU A 58 -1.96 -8.98 -22.62
C LEU A 58 -3.35 -8.32 -22.59
N GLU A 59 -4.27 -8.83 -21.76
CA GLU A 59 -5.64 -8.28 -21.66
C GLU A 59 -5.63 -6.81 -21.21
N LYS A 60 -4.80 -6.46 -20.22
CA LYS A 60 -4.70 -5.08 -19.71
C LYS A 60 -3.97 -4.15 -20.67
N TRP A 61 -2.89 -4.59 -21.29
CA TRP A 61 -2.21 -3.81 -22.33
C TRP A 61 -3.19 -3.49 -23.47
N LYS A 62 -3.95 -4.48 -23.96
CA LYS A 62 -5.00 -4.26 -24.98
C LYS A 62 -6.12 -3.33 -24.48
N LYS A 63 -6.56 -3.48 -23.22
CA LYS A 63 -7.63 -2.67 -22.64
C LYS A 63 -7.21 -1.20 -22.54
N TYR A 64 -6.09 -0.92 -21.86
CA TYR A 64 -5.73 0.42 -21.42
C TYR A 64 -4.91 1.21 -22.44
N THR A 65 -4.22 0.54 -23.37
CA THR A 65 -3.22 1.21 -24.24
C THR A 65 -3.58 1.12 -25.70
N ALA A 66 -2.99 2.01 -26.49
CA ALA A 66 -3.18 2.17 -27.92
C ALA A 66 -2.16 1.38 -28.77
N ILE A 67 -1.47 0.39 -28.16
CA ILE A 67 -0.52 -0.47 -28.86
C ILE A 67 -1.23 -1.32 -29.91
N ASP A 68 -0.57 -1.52 -31.06
CA ASP A 68 -1.14 -2.23 -32.21
C ASP A 68 -0.64 -3.69 -32.27
N HIS A 69 0.67 -3.91 -32.06
CA HIS A 69 1.31 -5.22 -32.00
C HIS A 69 2.31 -5.28 -30.85
N ALA A 70 2.50 -6.44 -30.22
CA ALA A 70 3.53 -6.64 -29.20
C ALA A 70 4.49 -7.77 -29.57
N TYR A 71 5.69 -7.71 -29.01
CA TYR A 71 6.78 -8.64 -29.29
C TYR A 71 7.54 -8.98 -28.01
N LEU A 72 8.05 -10.21 -27.95
CA LEU A 72 9.12 -10.57 -27.04
C LEU A 72 10.46 -10.38 -27.78
N GLN A 73 11.34 -9.56 -27.24
CA GLN A 73 12.72 -9.41 -27.71
C GLN A 73 13.67 -10.06 -26.70
N LEU A 74 14.60 -10.87 -27.19
CA LEU A 74 15.72 -11.39 -26.39
C LEU A 74 17.03 -11.20 -27.14
N LYS A 75 18.08 -10.80 -26.44
CA LYS A 75 19.45 -10.75 -26.94
C LYS A 75 20.19 -11.97 -26.40
N VAL A 76 20.56 -12.90 -27.28
CA VAL A 76 20.96 -14.26 -26.91
C VAL A 76 22.16 -14.76 -27.70
N LYS A 77 22.84 -15.77 -27.15
CA LYS A 77 23.88 -16.57 -27.82
C LYS A 77 23.66 -18.05 -27.49
N GLY A 78 23.93 -18.92 -28.47
CA GLY A 78 23.74 -20.37 -28.39
C GLY A 78 22.48 -20.85 -29.11
N THR A 79 22.29 -22.17 -29.10
CA THR A 79 21.12 -22.85 -29.66
C THR A 79 20.01 -23.01 -28.63
N LEU A 80 18.83 -22.45 -28.92
CA LEU A 80 17.68 -22.42 -28.01
C LEU A 80 16.33 -22.60 -28.71
N GLY A 81 15.38 -23.16 -27.98
CA GLY A 81 13.96 -23.15 -28.30
C GLY A 81 13.20 -22.18 -27.41
N ILE A 82 12.20 -21.48 -27.98
CA ILE A 82 11.30 -20.61 -27.23
C ILE A 82 9.86 -21.00 -27.54
N GLN A 83 9.15 -21.46 -26.51
CA GLN A 83 7.70 -21.66 -26.55
C GLN A 83 7.02 -20.44 -25.95
N LEU A 84 6.28 -19.69 -26.77
CA LEU A 84 5.37 -18.65 -26.29
C LEU A 84 4.05 -19.33 -25.90
N PHE A 85 3.53 -19.01 -24.73
CA PHE A 85 2.26 -19.54 -24.25
C PHE A 85 1.51 -18.49 -23.44
N GLY A 86 0.21 -18.68 -23.26
CA GLY A 86 -0.57 -17.83 -22.39
C GLY A 86 -1.55 -18.61 -21.54
N HIS A 87 -2.07 -17.91 -20.52
CA HIS A 87 -3.05 -18.43 -19.59
C HIS A 87 -4.32 -17.58 -19.64
N TYR A 88 -5.45 -18.26 -19.53
CA TYR A 88 -6.76 -17.62 -19.43
C TYR A 88 -7.66 -18.39 -18.48
N MET A 89 -8.69 -17.69 -18.01
CA MET A 89 -9.68 -18.23 -17.11
C MET A 89 -10.89 -18.74 -17.92
N ASN A 90 -11.23 -20.03 -17.79
CA ASN A 90 -12.43 -20.65 -18.36
C ASN A 90 -13.24 -21.35 -17.27
N ASN A 91 -14.47 -20.91 -16.99
CA ASN A 91 -15.37 -21.52 -15.99
C ASN A 91 -14.71 -21.79 -14.60
N ASN A 92 -13.93 -20.85 -14.09
CA ASN A 92 -13.12 -20.94 -12.86
C ASN A 92 -11.91 -21.89 -12.92
N ILE A 93 -11.56 -22.41 -14.10
CA ILE A 93 -10.38 -23.23 -14.34
C ILE A 93 -9.36 -22.41 -15.13
N ILE A 94 -8.09 -22.57 -14.78
CA ILE A 94 -6.98 -21.94 -15.49
C ILE A 94 -6.54 -22.88 -16.61
N GLU A 95 -6.63 -22.41 -17.85
CA GLU A 95 -6.17 -23.14 -19.02
C GLU A 95 -4.87 -22.52 -19.56
N LYS A 96 -4.11 -23.32 -20.32
CA LYS A 96 -2.87 -22.91 -21.01
C LYS A 96 -3.09 -23.06 -22.51
N GLU A 97 -2.67 -22.07 -23.28
CA GLU A 97 -2.67 -22.07 -24.73
C GLU A 97 -1.23 -21.87 -25.22
N VAL A 98 -0.75 -22.76 -26.10
CA VAL A 98 0.55 -22.57 -26.77
C VAL A 98 0.33 -21.68 -27.97
N LEU A 99 1.10 -20.58 -28.07
CA LEU A 99 0.93 -19.54 -29.07
C LEU A 99 1.93 -19.70 -30.23
N SER A 100 3.17 -20.07 -29.92
CA SER A 100 4.20 -20.37 -30.93
C SER A 100 5.33 -21.18 -30.32
N GLU A 101 6.06 -21.89 -31.19
CA GLU A 101 7.29 -22.59 -30.87
C GLU A 101 8.34 -22.18 -31.90
N ASN A 102 9.46 -21.66 -31.40
CA ASN A 102 10.50 -21.06 -32.23
C ASN A 102 11.84 -21.71 -31.88
N TYR A 103 12.70 -21.88 -32.88
CA TYR A 103 14.03 -22.47 -32.73
C TYR A 103 15.07 -21.54 -33.34
N TYR A 104 16.15 -21.31 -32.62
CA TYR A 104 17.21 -20.38 -33.00
C TYR A 104 18.58 -21.00 -32.78
N GLU A 105 19.47 -20.79 -33.75
CA GLU A 105 20.90 -21.12 -33.69
C GLU A 105 21.68 -19.80 -33.83
N CYS A 106 22.11 -19.25 -32.68
CA CYS A 106 22.83 -17.98 -32.64
C CYS A 106 24.31 -18.25 -32.28
N ASP A 107 25.16 -18.37 -33.30
CA ASP A 107 26.60 -18.62 -33.10
C ASP A 107 27.29 -17.44 -32.39
N GLU A 108 26.78 -16.22 -32.64
CA GLU A 108 27.17 -15.00 -31.94
C GLU A 108 26.00 -14.37 -31.18
N THR A 109 26.26 -13.25 -30.51
CA THR A 109 25.20 -12.51 -29.82
C THR A 109 24.26 -11.89 -30.85
N GLU A 110 23.02 -12.36 -30.87
CA GLU A 110 21.98 -11.94 -31.79
C GLU A 110 20.72 -11.49 -31.03
N THR A 111 19.97 -10.58 -31.64
CA THR A 111 18.67 -10.14 -31.12
C THR A 111 17.56 -10.83 -31.88
N ILE A 112 16.76 -11.64 -31.18
CA ILE A 112 15.58 -12.29 -31.72
C ILE A 112 14.32 -11.54 -31.31
N LEU A 113 13.33 -11.53 -32.20
CA LEU A 113 12.05 -10.85 -32.00
C LEU A 113 10.90 -11.80 -32.34
N ILE A 114 10.02 -12.05 -31.37
CA ILE A 114 8.92 -13.02 -31.47
C ILE A 114 7.59 -12.27 -31.32
N PRO A 115 6.72 -12.27 -32.35
CA PRO A 115 5.41 -11.63 -32.26
C PRO A 115 4.52 -12.29 -31.20
N ILE A 116 3.80 -11.47 -30.44
CA ILE A 116 2.78 -11.89 -29.48
C ILE A 116 1.41 -11.67 -30.13
N PRO A 117 0.68 -12.76 -30.47
CA PRO A 117 -0.61 -12.62 -31.14
C PRO A 117 -1.65 -12.00 -30.20
N PHE A 118 -2.38 -10.99 -30.70
CA PHE A 118 -3.46 -10.33 -29.94
C PHE A 118 -4.80 -11.06 -30.06
N ASP A 119 -5.02 -11.81 -31.13
CA ASP A 119 -6.24 -12.59 -31.37
C ASP A 119 -6.15 -13.98 -30.72
N VAL A 120 -6.09 -13.98 -29.39
CA VAL A 120 -5.96 -15.19 -28.56
C VAL A 120 -6.86 -15.10 -27.33
N LYS A 121 -7.12 -16.24 -26.70
CA LYS A 121 -7.92 -16.30 -25.47
C LYS A 121 -7.13 -15.84 -24.25
N SER A 122 -5.81 -15.95 -24.33
CA SER A 122 -4.86 -15.68 -23.25
C SER A 122 -5.04 -14.28 -22.67
N GLN A 123 -5.20 -14.20 -21.34
CA GLN A 123 -5.25 -12.93 -20.60
C GLN A 123 -3.85 -12.45 -20.25
N VAL A 124 -2.96 -13.40 -19.95
CA VAL A 124 -1.55 -13.16 -19.63
C VAL A 124 -0.71 -14.09 -20.48
N VAL A 125 0.32 -13.56 -21.12
CA VAL A 125 1.26 -14.29 -21.99
C VAL A 125 2.63 -14.36 -21.33
N SER A 126 3.36 -15.45 -21.56
CA SER A 126 4.76 -15.57 -21.19
C SER A 126 5.45 -16.58 -22.10
N PHE A 127 6.67 -16.96 -21.77
CA PHE A 127 7.49 -17.85 -22.57
C PHE A 127 8.30 -18.82 -21.70
N GLN A 128 8.70 -19.92 -22.34
CA GLN A 128 9.63 -20.89 -21.81
C GLN A 128 10.82 -21.02 -22.76
N VAL A 129 12.02 -21.05 -22.18
CA VAL A 129 13.28 -21.24 -22.89
C VAL A 129 13.73 -22.68 -22.69
N PHE A 130 14.16 -23.32 -23.77
CA PHE A 130 14.75 -24.66 -23.82
C PHE A 130 16.17 -24.54 -24.38
N ALA A 131 17.18 -24.96 -23.63
CA ALA A 131 18.57 -24.87 -24.04
C ALA A 131 19.01 -26.16 -24.77
N TYR A 132 19.27 -26.08 -26.07
CA TYR A 132 19.82 -27.20 -26.87
C TYR A 132 21.36 -27.22 -26.89
N SER A 133 21.96 -26.14 -26.43
CA SER A 133 23.39 -25.97 -26.14
C SER A 133 23.53 -25.15 -24.85
N ASP A 134 24.75 -24.82 -24.43
CA ASP A 134 24.92 -23.77 -23.42
C ASP A 134 24.51 -22.43 -24.02
N ILE A 135 23.54 -21.75 -23.40
CA ILE A 135 23.00 -20.49 -23.89
C ILE A 135 23.30 -19.34 -22.93
N SER A 136 23.35 -18.14 -23.47
CA SER A 136 23.47 -16.89 -22.71
C SER A 136 22.37 -15.93 -23.14
N ILE A 137 21.66 -15.36 -22.16
CA ILE A 137 20.69 -14.28 -22.35
C ILE A 137 21.31 -13.01 -21.76
N TYR A 138 21.52 -12.00 -22.60
CA TYR A 138 22.13 -10.73 -22.22
C TYR A 138 21.06 -9.72 -21.81
N GLU A 139 19.99 -9.63 -22.59
CA GLU A 139 18.90 -8.67 -22.41
C GLU A 139 17.59 -9.32 -22.83
N GLY A 140 16.49 -8.86 -22.25
CA GLY A 140 15.15 -9.24 -22.69
C GLY A 140 14.15 -8.14 -22.40
N SER A 141 13.19 -7.96 -23.30
CA SER A 141 12.11 -6.99 -23.11
C SER A 141 10.85 -7.39 -23.87
N TYR A 142 9.72 -6.87 -23.42
CA TYR A 142 8.52 -6.81 -24.23
C TYR A 142 8.46 -5.45 -24.92
N LEU A 143 8.26 -5.47 -26.24
CA LEU A 143 8.15 -4.30 -27.10
C LEU A 143 6.73 -4.20 -27.66
N ALA A 144 6.36 -3.03 -28.13
CA ALA A 144 5.17 -2.86 -28.95
C ALA A 144 5.32 -1.79 -30.02
N ASP A 145 4.61 -1.99 -31.12
CA ASP A 145 4.41 -0.97 -32.14
C ASP A 145 3.26 -0.07 -31.71
N ILE A 146 3.49 1.22 -31.83
CA ILE A 146 2.49 2.26 -31.61
C ILE A 146 2.68 3.38 -32.62
N SER A 147 1.58 3.82 -33.23
CA SER A 147 1.59 5.01 -34.07
C SER A 147 1.98 6.24 -33.25
N THR A 148 2.94 7.02 -33.73
CA THR A 148 3.50 8.18 -33.00
C THR A 148 2.46 9.21 -32.58
N ASP A 149 1.37 9.36 -33.33
CA ASP A 149 0.23 10.26 -33.03
C ASP A 149 -0.64 9.79 -31.86
N LYS A 150 -0.53 8.52 -31.46
CA LYS A 150 -1.20 7.95 -30.29
C LYS A 150 -0.30 7.94 -29.04
N MET A 151 0.95 8.38 -29.14
CA MET A 151 1.86 8.45 -27.99
C MET A 151 1.62 9.73 -27.18
N ASN A 152 1.57 9.58 -25.86
CA ASN A 152 1.44 10.70 -24.93
C ASN A 152 2.81 11.28 -24.58
N GLU A 153 2.87 12.59 -24.36
CA GLU A 153 3.98 13.22 -23.64
C GLU A 153 3.84 12.90 -22.14
N VAL A 154 4.92 12.44 -21.52
CA VAL A 154 4.92 12.05 -20.11
C VAL A 154 6.13 12.66 -19.44
N GLU A 155 5.87 13.44 -18.38
CA GLU A 155 6.87 14.02 -17.49
C GLU A 155 6.48 13.64 -16.06
N LEU A 156 7.31 12.85 -15.39
CA LEU A 156 6.98 12.22 -14.11
C LEU A 156 7.64 12.96 -12.93
N SER A 157 6.84 13.62 -12.11
CA SER A 157 7.29 14.18 -10.83
C SER A 157 7.16 13.12 -9.74
N LEU A 158 8.27 12.47 -9.36
CA LEU A 158 8.29 11.53 -8.25
C LEU A 158 8.38 12.30 -6.94
N VAL A 159 7.39 12.13 -6.05
CA VAL A 159 7.31 12.80 -4.76
C VAL A 159 7.47 11.77 -3.66
N THR A 160 8.51 11.93 -2.83
CA THR A 160 8.73 11.10 -1.65
C THR A 160 8.88 11.97 -0.40
N VAL A 161 8.28 11.54 0.70
CA VAL A 161 8.23 12.29 1.97
C VAL A 161 9.02 11.54 3.00
N THR A 162 9.96 12.20 3.67
CA THR A 162 10.80 11.57 4.69
C THR A 162 10.79 12.30 6.01
N PHE A 163 10.91 11.54 7.10
CA PHE A 163 11.10 12.06 8.45
C PHE A 163 12.06 11.16 9.23
N ARG A 164 13.34 11.56 9.28
CA ARG A 164 14.40 10.86 10.02
C ARG A 164 14.57 9.38 9.62
N LYS A 165 14.55 9.12 8.31
CA LYS A 165 14.82 7.79 7.71
C LYS A 165 15.91 7.86 6.63
N GLU A 166 17.00 8.53 6.95
CA GLU A 166 18.11 8.85 6.04
C GLU A 166 18.66 7.61 5.33
N ASP A 167 18.81 6.49 6.03
CA ASP A 167 19.30 5.23 5.46
C ASP A 167 18.39 4.69 4.34
N PHE A 168 17.07 4.85 4.47
CA PHE A 168 16.12 4.40 3.46
C PHE A 168 16.09 5.34 2.26
N ILE A 169 15.91 6.64 2.51
CA ILE A 169 15.77 7.63 1.43
C ILE A 169 17.04 7.75 0.60
N THR A 170 18.22 7.84 1.22
CA THR A 170 19.48 7.97 0.47
C THR A 170 19.79 6.72 -0.35
N ARG A 171 19.45 5.52 0.15
CA ARG A 171 19.56 4.27 -0.61
C ARG A 171 18.63 4.26 -1.82
N ASN A 172 17.39 4.71 -1.65
CA ASN A 172 16.41 4.79 -2.74
C ASN A 172 16.84 5.82 -3.80
N LEU A 173 17.37 6.98 -3.39
CA LEU A 173 17.90 7.98 -4.32
C LEU A 173 19.07 7.44 -5.15
N ARG A 174 20.07 6.79 -4.53
CA ARG A 174 21.18 6.16 -5.27
C ARG A 174 20.69 5.09 -6.25
N LEU A 175 19.65 4.35 -5.86
CA LEU A 175 19.08 3.32 -6.72
C LEU A 175 18.36 3.94 -7.92
N ILE A 176 17.64 5.05 -7.75
CA ILE A 176 17.02 5.80 -8.84
C ILE A 176 18.09 6.44 -9.74
N GLU A 177 19.15 7.00 -9.18
CA GLU A 177 20.28 7.54 -9.96
C GLU A 177 20.89 6.48 -10.86
N ASN A 178 21.28 5.33 -10.29
CA ASN A 178 22.00 4.29 -11.02
C ASN A 178 21.15 3.52 -12.03
N GLU A 179 19.85 3.33 -11.75
CA GLU A 179 18.99 2.44 -12.54
C GLU A 179 17.96 3.18 -13.39
N ILE A 180 17.85 4.50 -13.25
CA ILE A 180 16.91 5.34 -14.02
C ILE A 180 17.63 6.56 -14.58
N ILE A 181 18.12 7.47 -13.75
CA ILE A 181 18.65 8.79 -14.21
C ILE A 181 19.92 8.63 -15.06
N TYR A 182 20.83 7.73 -14.67
CA TYR A 182 22.07 7.45 -15.39
C TYR A 182 22.00 6.17 -16.24
N SER A 183 20.79 5.81 -16.68
CA SER A 183 20.53 4.65 -17.54
C SER A 183 20.21 5.07 -18.98
N ASP A 184 20.21 4.11 -19.90
CA ASP A 184 19.77 4.32 -21.29
C ASP A 184 18.24 4.20 -21.46
N GLU A 185 17.48 4.19 -20.37
CA GLU A 185 16.01 4.14 -20.42
C GLU A 185 15.42 5.50 -20.83
N GLU A 186 14.38 5.51 -21.67
CA GLU A 186 13.77 6.76 -22.17
C GLU A 186 13.26 7.66 -21.03
N ILE A 187 12.84 7.09 -19.89
CA ILE A 187 12.40 7.85 -18.71
C ILE A 187 13.50 8.73 -18.09
N ALA A 188 14.78 8.45 -18.33
CA ALA A 188 15.90 9.18 -17.72
C ALA A 188 15.78 10.70 -17.91
N ASP A 189 15.32 11.13 -19.09
CA ASP A 189 15.12 12.54 -19.46
C ASP A 189 13.74 13.10 -19.05
N HIS A 190 12.87 12.26 -18.48
CA HIS A 190 11.45 12.56 -18.24
C HIS A 190 11.02 12.34 -16.77
N ILE A 191 11.97 12.39 -15.84
CA ILE A 191 11.71 12.20 -14.41
C ILE A 191 12.37 13.31 -13.57
N PHE A 192 11.62 13.81 -12.59
CA PHE A 192 12.13 14.72 -11.59
C PHE A 192 11.74 14.23 -10.18
N VAL A 193 12.71 14.08 -9.30
CA VAL A 193 12.55 13.52 -7.95
C VAL A 193 12.51 14.65 -6.92
N ARG A 194 11.38 14.78 -6.22
CA ARG A 194 11.15 15.74 -5.14
C ARG A 194 11.14 15.01 -3.81
N VAL A 195 12.13 15.30 -2.99
CA VAL A 195 12.24 14.77 -1.62
C VAL A 195 11.74 15.81 -0.65
N ILE A 196 10.63 15.55 0.01
CA ILE A 196 10.06 16.43 1.04
C ILE A 196 10.60 15.98 2.39
N ASP A 197 11.61 16.68 2.88
CA ASP A 197 12.26 16.38 4.14
C ASP A 197 11.56 17.08 5.31
N ASN A 198 10.59 16.39 5.90
CA ASN A 198 9.89 16.81 7.12
C ASN A 198 10.80 16.76 8.36
N GLY A 199 11.90 16.00 8.30
CA GLY A 199 12.87 15.85 9.40
C GLY A 199 13.86 17.02 9.48
N ARG A 200 14.10 17.66 8.34
CA ARG A 200 15.13 18.66 8.11
C ARG A 200 16.53 18.16 8.45
N THR A 201 16.83 16.94 7.99
CA THR A 201 18.04 16.20 8.32
C THR A 201 18.91 15.88 7.11
N LEU A 202 18.36 15.92 5.90
CA LEU A 202 19.11 15.65 4.68
C LEU A 202 19.97 16.85 4.26
N ASN A 203 21.15 16.55 3.72
CA ASN A 203 22.03 17.55 3.14
C ASN A 203 21.57 17.90 1.72
N ALA A 204 20.89 19.04 1.54
CA ALA A 204 20.41 19.48 0.24
C ALA A 204 21.54 19.70 -0.80
N GLU A 205 22.74 20.10 -0.38
CA GLU A 205 23.87 20.32 -1.30
C GLU A 205 24.41 19.02 -1.90
N GLU A 206 24.22 17.88 -1.23
CA GLU A 206 24.65 16.57 -1.74
C GLU A 206 23.75 16.08 -2.87
N TRP A 207 22.45 16.40 -2.83
CA TRP A 207 21.43 15.77 -3.68
C TRP A 207 20.79 16.70 -4.70
N ASN A 208 20.80 18.02 -4.46
CA ASN A 208 20.13 18.95 -5.36
C ASN A 208 20.90 19.06 -6.68
N GLY A 209 20.23 18.73 -7.79
CA GLY A 209 20.79 18.76 -9.13
C GLY A 209 19.70 18.91 -10.19
N GLU A 210 19.98 18.43 -11.41
CA GLU A 210 19.06 18.57 -12.56
C GLU A 210 17.80 17.71 -12.40
N CYS A 211 17.92 16.53 -11.79
CA CYS A 211 16.81 15.56 -11.69
C CYS A 211 16.31 15.34 -10.25
N ILE A 212 16.98 15.87 -9.23
CA ILE A 212 16.65 15.64 -7.82
C ILE A 212 16.64 16.98 -7.07
N HIS A 213 15.64 17.18 -6.21
CA HIS A 213 15.57 18.33 -5.32
C HIS A 213 14.99 17.98 -3.93
N ILE A 214 15.71 18.39 -2.89
CA ILE A 214 15.31 18.28 -1.49
C ILE A 214 14.64 19.57 -1.02
N TYR A 215 13.39 19.45 -0.58
CA TYR A 215 12.61 20.51 0.02
C TYR A 215 12.56 20.32 1.53
N GLN A 216 13.20 21.24 2.25
CA GLN A 216 13.13 21.31 3.70
C GLN A 216 11.71 21.73 4.13
N ASN A 217 11.04 20.90 4.94
CA ASN A 217 9.63 21.08 5.30
C ASN A 217 9.44 20.94 6.83
N PRO A 218 8.51 21.67 7.48
CA PRO A 218 8.16 21.36 8.86
C PRO A 218 7.53 19.97 8.98
N ASN A 219 7.55 19.38 10.19
CA ASN A 219 6.90 18.10 10.42
C ASN A 219 5.38 18.24 10.52
N VAL A 220 4.73 18.15 9.36
CA VAL A 220 3.26 18.17 9.21
C VAL A 220 2.72 16.79 8.84
N GLY A 221 3.51 15.74 9.10
CA GLY A 221 3.15 14.35 8.81
C GLY A 221 3.11 14.03 7.32
N GLY A 222 2.58 12.85 6.98
CA GLY A 222 2.50 12.37 5.60
C GLY A 222 1.62 13.27 4.73
N SER A 223 0.44 13.65 5.21
CA SER A 223 -0.52 14.43 4.42
C SER A 223 0.05 15.78 4.01
N GLY A 224 0.68 16.48 4.94
CA GLY A 224 1.32 17.76 4.66
C GLY A 224 2.59 17.63 3.81
N GLY A 225 3.38 16.56 3.98
CA GLY A 225 4.54 16.29 3.14
C GLY A 225 4.16 16.01 1.69
N TYR A 226 3.19 15.13 1.45
CA TYR A 226 2.73 14.84 0.09
C TYR A 226 2.04 16.05 -0.53
N THR A 227 1.28 16.82 0.25
CA THR A 227 0.71 18.09 -0.22
C THR A 227 1.77 19.08 -0.63
N ARG A 228 2.86 19.21 0.15
CA ARG A 228 4.01 20.03 -0.24
C ARG A 228 4.57 19.56 -1.58
N GLY A 229 4.78 18.26 -1.77
CA GLY A 229 5.27 17.74 -3.05
C GLY A 229 4.31 17.95 -4.22
N MET A 230 2.99 17.88 -4.01
CA MET A 230 1.99 18.25 -5.02
C MET A 230 2.06 19.74 -5.37
N ILE A 231 2.23 20.62 -4.38
CA ILE A 231 2.41 22.07 -4.59
C ILE A 231 3.65 22.34 -5.44
N GLU A 232 4.80 21.77 -5.07
CA GLU A 232 6.05 21.94 -5.82
C GLU A 232 5.93 21.38 -7.25
N THR A 233 5.23 20.25 -7.42
CA THR A 233 4.94 19.68 -8.75
C THR A 233 4.05 20.59 -9.61
N LEU A 234 3.08 21.26 -9.00
CA LEU A 234 2.16 22.14 -9.73
C LEU A 234 2.78 23.50 -10.07
N ARG A 235 3.69 23.99 -9.21
CA ARG A 235 4.38 25.28 -9.34
C ARG A 235 5.62 25.26 -10.21
N ASP A 236 6.17 24.08 -10.49
CA ASP A 236 7.37 23.97 -11.31
C ASP A 236 7.12 24.42 -12.75
N GLU A 237 7.70 25.56 -13.13
CA GLU A 237 7.64 26.12 -14.48
C GLU A 237 8.73 25.55 -15.40
N THR A 238 9.75 24.90 -14.82
CA THR A 238 10.91 24.34 -15.55
C THR A 238 10.68 22.88 -15.95
N PHE A 239 9.99 22.13 -15.10
CA PHE A 239 9.60 20.75 -15.34
C PHE A 239 8.07 20.63 -15.28
N ASN A 240 7.41 20.74 -16.44
CA ASN A 240 5.95 20.69 -16.54
C ASN A 240 5.42 19.24 -16.42
N ALA A 241 5.46 18.71 -15.19
CA ALA A 241 5.05 17.35 -14.89
C ALA A 241 3.61 17.06 -15.33
N THR A 242 3.44 16.04 -16.16
CA THR A 242 2.12 15.55 -16.58
C THR A 242 1.51 14.61 -15.54
N HIS A 243 2.34 14.02 -14.67
CA HIS A 243 1.92 13.13 -13.59
C HIS A 243 2.76 13.35 -12.32
N ALA A 244 2.17 13.12 -11.16
CA ALA A 244 2.87 13.03 -9.89
C ALA A 244 2.83 11.58 -9.37
N LEU A 245 3.99 10.95 -9.19
CA LEU A 245 4.12 9.64 -8.55
C LEU A 245 4.44 9.81 -7.07
N LEU A 246 3.46 9.58 -6.21
CA LEU A 246 3.67 9.57 -4.76
C LEU A 246 4.26 8.23 -4.34
N MET A 247 5.31 8.26 -3.53
CA MET A 247 6.01 7.06 -3.04
C MET A 247 6.49 7.25 -1.60
N ASP A 248 6.40 6.21 -0.77
CA ASP A 248 6.92 6.22 0.61
C ASP A 248 8.46 6.26 0.63
N ASP A 249 9.05 6.67 1.76
CA ASP A 249 10.51 6.68 1.95
C ASP A 249 11.06 5.32 2.43
N ASP A 250 10.35 4.60 3.31
CA ASP A 250 10.74 3.32 3.90
C ASP A 250 10.27 2.08 3.13
N VAL A 251 10.35 2.19 1.81
CA VAL A 251 10.11 1.08 0.90
C VAL A 251 11.41 0.58 0.31
N LYS A 252 11.39 -0.69 -0.11
CA LYS A 252 12.30 -1.15 -1.15
C LYS A 252 11.62 -0.93 -2.49
N ILE A 253 12.23 -0.09 -3.31
CA ILE A 253 11.72 0.22 -4.65
C ILE A 253 12.16 -0.85 -5.65
N LEU A 254 11.33 -1.05 -6.67
CA LEU A 254 11.70 -1.74 -7.91
C LEU A 254 11.80 -0.67 -9.01
N PRO A 255 13.00 -0.28 -9.49
CA PRO A 255 13.14 0.74 -10.54
C PRO A 255 12.32 0.43 -11.79
N GLU A 256 12.25 -0.84 -12.17
CA GLU A 256 11.42 -1.33 -13.27
C GLU A 256 9.93 -0.97 -13.09
N SER A 257 9.40 -0.84 -11.87
CA SER A 257 8.01 -0.39 -11.67
C SER A 257 7.80 1.05 -12.13
N ILE A 258 8.80 1.92 -11.94
CA ILE A 258 8.75 3.32 -12.39
C ILE A 258 8.87 3.38 -13.92
N ILE A 259 9.80 2.60 -14.51
CA ILE A 259 9.96 2.45 -15.96
C ILE A 259 8.65 1.95 -16.60
N ARG A 260 8.03 0.89 -16.05
CA ARG A 260 6.75 0.36 -16.52
C ARG A 260 5.61 1.37 -16.39
N THR A 261 5.59 2.15 -15.31
CA THR A 261 4.58 3.19 -15.10
C THR A 261 4.69 4.26 -16.19
N TYR A 262 5.90 4.75 -16.45
CA TYR A 262 6.17 5.68 -17.54
C TYR A 262 5.77 5.11 -18.90
N ASN A 263 6.21 3.88 -19.21
CA ASN A 263 5.92 3.26 -20.51
C ASN A 263 4.42 3.05 -20.73
N LEU A 264 3.69 2.64 -19.68
CA LEU A 264 2.24 2.50 -19.71
C LEU A 264 1.56 3.84 -20.03
N LEU A 265 1.99 4.92 -19.38
CA LEU A 265 1.46 6.27 -19.59
C LEU A 265 1.70 6.76 -21.02
N ARG A 266 2.87 6.50 -21.60
CA ARG A 266 3.24 6.90 -22.97
C ARG A 266 2.32 6.33 -24.04
N CYS A 267 1.68 5.19 -23.79
CA CYS A 267 0.77 4.55 -24.74
C CYS A 267 -0.69 4.49 -24.26
N LEU A 268 -1.03 5.14 -23.15
CA LEU A 268 -2.35 5.09 -22.55
C LEU A 268 -3.43 5.68 -23.47
N LYS A 269 -4.58 5.01 -23.63
CA LYS A 269 -5.68 5.54 -24.45
C LYS A 269 -6.33 6.76 -23.79
N PRO A 270 -6.90 7.70 -24.58
CA PRO A 270 -7.49 8.94 -24.08
C PRO A 270 -8.56 8.74 -22.99
N GLU A 271 -9.38 7.69 -23.05
CA GLU A 271 -10.43 7.41 -22.06
C GLU A 271 -9.89 6.99 -20.68
N TYR A 272 -8.61 6.62 -20.60
CA TYR A 272 -7.96 6.21 -19.35
C TYR A 272 -7.02 7.29 -18.77
N ARG A 273 -6.80 8.41 -19.45
CA ARG A 273 -5.84 9.47 -19.05
C ARG A 273 -6.02 10.03 -17.63
N ASP A 274 -7.25 9.95 -17.10
CA ASP A 274 -7.61 10.47 -15.78
C ASP A 274 -7.58 9.38 -14.69
N HIS A 275 -7.15 8.15 -15.02
CA HIS A 275 -7.00 7.04 -14.06
C HIS A 275 -5.69 7.16 -13.30
N PHE A 276 -5.72 6.75 -12.04
CA PHE A 276 -4.53 6.62 -11.22
C PHE A 276 -3.87 5.28 -11.53
N ILE A 277 -2.55 5.25 -11.60
CA ILE A 277 -1.82 3.97 -11.62
C ILE A 277 -1.43 3.66 -10.18
N SER A 278 -1.96 2.56 -9.65
CA SER A 278 -1.68 2.12 -8.27
C SER A 278 -0.74 0.94 -8.28
N GLY A 279 0.39 1.08 -7.58
CA GLY A 279 1.39 0.03 -7.43
C GLY A 279 1.04 -0.89 -6.26
N ALA A 280 1.24 -2.20 -6.45
CA ALA A 280 1.01 -3.17 -5.40
C ALA A 280 2.03 -3.00 -4.26
N MET A 281 1.55 -3.02 -3.02
CA MET A 281 2.38 -3.17 -1.83
C MET A 281 2.57 -4.66 -1.53
N LEU A 282 3.81 -5.14 -1.63
CA LEU A 282 4.20 -6.47 -1.15
C LEU A 282 4.83 -6.34 0.24
N TYR A 283 4.69 -7.38 1.07
CA TYR A 283 5.28 -7.35 2.41
C TYR A 283 6.79 -7.51 2.37
N TYR A 284 7.51 -6.67 3.13
CA TYR A 284 8.96 -6.82 3.29
C TYR A 284 9.33 -8.14 3.98
N GLU A 285 8.54 -8.56 4.98
CA GLU A 285 8.77 -9.78 5.76
C GLU A 285 8.43 -11.06 5.00
N LYS A 286 7.60 -10.94 3.95
CA LYS A 286 7.19 -12.03 3.06
C LYS A 286 7.11 -11.49 1.63
N MET A 287 8.28 -11.31 1.01
CA MET A 287 8.44 -10.57 -0.26
C MET A 287 7.63 -11.10 -1.45
N HIS A 288 7.06 -12.30 -1.37
CA HIS A 288 6.17 -12.86 -2.38
C HIS A 288 4.67 -12.65 -2.09
N VAL A 289 4.29 -12.03 -0.98
CA VAL A 289 2.88 -11.86 -0.57
C VAL A 289 2.45 -10.43 -0.85
N GLN A 290 1.43 -10.27 -1.69
CA GLN A 290 0.77 -9.00 -1.93
C GLN A 290 -0.18 -8.69 -0.76
N HIS A 291 -0.04 -7.49 -0.21
CA HIS A 291 -0.96 -6.94 0.79
C HIS A 291 -2.16 -6.29 0.10
N GLU A 292 -1.89 -5.26 -0.72
CA GLU A 292 -2.89 -4.38 -1.32
C GLU A 292 -2.32 -3.75 -2.60
N ASP A 293 -3.14 -3.58 -3.63
CA ASP A 293 -2.85 -2.73 -4.78
C ASP A 293 -3.87 -1.60 -4.91
N VAL A 294 -5.13 -1.87 -4.60
CA VAL A 294 -6.20 -0.89 -4.38
C VAL A 294 -6.85 -1.20 -3.04
N GLY A 295 -7.00 -0.18 -2.21
CA GLY A 295 -7.72 -0.24 -0.94
C GLY A 295 -9.21 -0.01 -1.13
N PHE A 296 -9.99 -0.43 -0.14
CA PHE A 296 -11.43 -0.28 -0.10
C PHE A 296 -11.90 -0.03 1.34
N VAL A 297 -12.81 0.92 1.51
CA VAL A 297 -13.51 1.13 2.79
C VAL A 297 -14.80 0.32 2.79
N SER A 298 -14.88 -0.69 3.66
CA SER A 298 -16.06 -1.54 3.81
C SER A 298 -17.21 -0.82 4.53
N GLU A 299 -18.41 -1.41 4.44
CA GLU A 299 -19.65 -0.86 5.03
C GLU A 299 -19.57 -0.64 6.55
N ASP A 300 -18.72 -1.38 7.25
CA ASP A 300 -18.47 -1.22 8.70
C ASP A 300 -17.38 -0.17 9.01
N GLY A 301 -16.84 0.50 7.99
CA GLY A 301 -15.78 1.49 8.07
C GLY A 301 -14.38 0.92 8.23
N THR A 302 -14.16 -0.36 7.88
CA THR A 302 -12.82 -0.95 7.88
C THR A 302 -12.08 -0.59 6.60
N TYR A 303 -10.84 -0.13 6.76
CA TYR A 303 -9.89 0.06 5.68
C TYR A 303 -9.17 -1.27 5.40
N GLY A 304 -9.13 -1.69 4.14
CA GLY A 304 -8.39 -2.90 3.78
C GLY A 304 -8.37 -3.16 2.28
N PRO A 305 -7.73 -4.26 1.86
CA PRO A 305 -7.47 -4.51 0.47
C PRO A 305 -8.75 -4.85 -0.29
N ARG A 306 -8.86 -4.32 -1.50
CA ARG A 306 -9.96 -4.64 -2.43
C ARG A 306 -9.88 -6.09 -2.88
N LYS A 307 -8.67 -6.58 -3.15
CA LYS A 307 -8.37 -7.95 -3.58
C LYS A 307 -8.06 -8.83 -2.36
N PRO A 308 -8.33 -10.15 -2.42
CA PRO A 308 -7.84 -11.05 -1.38
C PRO A 308 -6.31 -11.07 -1.36
N SER A 309 -5.72 -11.47 -0.23
CA SER A 309 -4.27 -11.69 -0.19
C SER A 309 -3.86 -12.80 -1.16
N MET A 310 -2.76 -12.57 -1.87
CA MET A 310 -2.28 -13.46 -2.91
C MET A 310 -0.76 -13.63 -2.81
N GLU A 311 -0.29 -14.84 -3.13
CA GLU A 311 1.13 -15.18 -3.14
C GLU A 311 1.65 -15.10 -4.59
N MET A 312 2.30 -14.00 -4.93
CA MET A 312 2.71 -13.62 -6.28
C MET A 312 3.71 -14.57 -6.95
N HIS A 313 4.28 -15.52 -6.21
CA HIS A 313 5.09 -16.57 -6.82
C HIS A 313 4.26 -17.69 -7.48
N LEU A 314 2.98 -17.82 -7.12
CA LEU A 314 2.08 -18.82 -7.69
C LEU A 314 1.52 -18.32 -9.02
N ALA A 315 1.62 -19.16 -10.06
CA ALA A 315 1.06 -18.90 -11.40
C ALA A 315 -0.43 -18.52 -11.34
N THR A 316 -1.19 -19.17 -10.45
CA THR A 316 -2.61 -18.88 -10.25
C THR A 316 -2.86 -17.47 -9.71
N SER A 317 -2.04 -17.01 -8.76
CA SER A 317 -2.11 -15.65 -8.24
C SER A 317 -1.72 -14.60 -9.28
N VAL A 318 -0.69 -14.86 -10.10
CA VAL A 318 -0.29 -13.96 -11.20
C VAL A 318 -1.45 -13.72 -12.17
N LEU A 319 -2.16 -14.78 -12.58
CA LEU A 319 -3.33 -14.67 -13.46
C LEU A 319 -4.53 -14.02 -12.76
N LEU A 320 -4.84 -14.41 -11.52
CA LEU A 320 -5.98 -13.85 -10.78
C LEU A 320 -5.81 -12.36 -10.50
N ASN A 321 -4.60 -11.91 -10.21
CA ASN A 321 -4.29 -10.50 -9.98
C ASN A 321 -4.48 -9.64 -11.24
N GLU A 322 -4.32 -10.26 -12.41
CA GLU A 322 -4.47 -9.64 -13.74
C GLU A 322 -5.89 -9.58 -14.27
N LYS A 323 -6.85 -10.18 -13.56
CA LYS A 323 -8.26 -9.97 -13.88
C LYS A 323 -8.59 -8.47 -13.89
N ILE A 324 -9.51 -8.09 -14.75
CA ILE A 324 -10.11 -6.76 -14.73
C ILE A 324 -11.03 -6.66 -13.50
N TYR A 325 -10.66 -5.80 -12.56
CA TYR A 325 -11.51 -5.42 -11.43
C TYR A 325 -12.13 -4.06 -11.74
N GLU A 326 -13.45 -4.02 -11.89
CA GLU A 326 -14.17 -2.77 -12.08
C GLU A 326 -14.10 -1.91 -10.81
N ASP A 327 -13.92 -0.61 -11.01
CA ASP A 327 -13.90 0.36 -9.92
C ASP A 327 -15.26 0.42 -9.22
N GLN A 328 -15.23 0.57 -7.90
CA GLN A 328 -16.43 0.72 -7.07
C GLN A 328 -16.28 1.94 -6.16
N PRO A 329 -17.40 2.48 -5.62
CA PRO A 329 -17.33 3.49 -4.58
C PRO A 329 -16.40 3.08 -3.45
N ASN A 330 -15.74 4.06 -2.83
CA ASN A 330 -14.81 3.87 -1.71
C ASN A 330 -13.50 3.13 -2.01
N ASN A 331 -13.20 2.84 -3.27
CA ASN A 331 -11.85 2.44 -3.63
C ASN A 331 -10.88 3.63 -3.45
N TYR A 332 -9.66 3.33 -3.02
CA TYR A 332 -8.58 4.30 -2.89
C TYR A 332 -7.22 3.66 -3.21
N ALA A 333 -6.20 4.47 -3.48
CA ALA A 333 -4.83 4.01 -3.64
C ALA A 333 -3.97 4.60 -2.52
N GLY A 334 -3.26 3.73 -1.79
CA GLY A 334 -2.29 4.17 -0.80
C GLY A 334 -1.11 4.90 -1.46
N TRP A 335 -0.58 5.91 -0.77
CA TRP A 335 0.48 6.75 -1.31
C TRP A 335 1.90 6.15 -1.23
N TRP A 336 2.02 4.86 -0.90
CA TRP A 336 3.27 4.11 -1.04
C TRP A 336 3.74 4.00 -2.49
N TYR A 337 2.79 3.96 -3.44
CA TYR A 337 3.03 4.00 -4.88
C TYR A 337 1.73 4.37 -5.62
N CYS A 338 1.51 5.67 -5.85
CA CYS A 338 0.30 6.17 -6.50
C CYS A 338 0.64 7.25 -7.52
N CYS A 339 0.47 6.93 -8.81
CA CYS A 339 0.69 7.87 -9.90
C CYS A 339 -0.61 8.59 -10.26
N ILE A 340 -0.64 9.91 -10.05
CA ILE A 340 -1.80 10.77 -10.20
C ILE A 340 -1.60 11.65 -11.44
N PRO A 341 -2.53 11.68 -12.40
CA PRO A 341 -2.44 12.56 -13.55
C PRO A 341 -2.61 14.03 -13.13
N ARG A 342 -1.90 14.95 -13.79
CA ARG A 342 -1.95 16.39 -13.50
C ARG A 342 -3.38 16.95 -13.53
N THR A 343 -4.25 16.40 -14.37
CA THR A 343 -5.68 16.77 -14.47
C THR A 343 -6.46 16.58 -13.16
N LYS A 344 -5.94 15.78 -12.23
CA LYS A 344 -6.52 15.47 -10.92
C LYS A 344 -5.81 16.20 -9.77
N LEU A 345 -4.82 17.03 -10.09
CA LEU A 345 -4.09 17.88 -9.16
C LEU A 345 -4.52 19.34 -9.36
N SER A 346 -4.72 20.08 -8.27
CA SER A 346 -5.08 21.50 -8.33
C SER A 346 -4.59 22.24 -7.10
N LEU A 347 -4.08 23.45 -7.30
CA LEU A 347 -3.72 24.36 -6.20
C LEU A 347 -4.95 24.85 -5.41
N ASP A 348 -6.15 24.75 -5.97
CA ASP A 348 -7.40 25.09 -5.28
C ASP A 348 -7.97 23.93 -4.46
N ARG A 349 -7.51 22.70 -4.74
CA ARG A 349 -7.97 21.47 -4.08
C ARG A 349 -6.82 20.46 -3.91
N LEU A 350 -5.98 20.76 -2.94
CA LEU A 350 -4.96 19.87 -2.40
C LEU A 350 -5.57 18.90 -1.37
N SER A 351 -4.73 18.07 -0.75
CA SER A 351 -5.19 17.15 0.30
C SER A 351 -5.61 17.91 1.56
N LEU A 352 -6.41 17.26 2.41
CA LEU A 352 -6.78 17.83 3.70
C LEU A 352 -5.56 17.90 4.65
N PRO A 353 -5.48 18.93 5.52
CA PRO A 353 -4.39 19.08 6.50
C PRO A 353 -4.56 18.13 7.69
N LEU A 354 -4.61 16.84 7.38
CA LEU A 354 -4.45 15.75 8.32
C LEU A 354 -2.96 15.60 8.65
N PHE A 355 -2.64 14.83 9.68
CA PHE A 355 -1.24 14.52 10.00
C PHE A 355 -0.80 13.25 9.26
N ILE A 356 -1.49 12.13 9.53
CA ILE A 356 -1.30 10.82 8.87
C ILE A 356 -2.68 10.13 8.83
N ARG A 357 -2.92 9.27 7.83
CA ARG A 357 -4.09 8.39 7.60
C ARG A 357 -5.32 9.11 7.07
N GLY A 358 -5.93 8.54 6.02
CA GLY A 358 -7.23 8.95 5.47
C GLY A 358 -7.15 10.08 4.45
N ASP A 359 -5.97 10.66 4.27
CA ASP A 359 -5.59 11.59 3.21
C ASP A 359 -5.64 10.93 1.83
N ASP A 360 -5.03 9.76 1.69
CA ASP A 360 -5.10 8.92 0.49
C ASP A 360 -6.53 8.51 0.12
N VAL A 361 -7.31 8.12 1.13
CA VAL A 361 -8.73 7.74 1.01
C VAL A 361 -9.56 8.94 0.54
N GLU A 362 -9.48 10.07 1.25
CA GLU A 362 -10.24 11.26 0.91
C GLU A 362 -9.89 11.75 -0.48
N PHE A 363 -8.59 11.86 -0.77
CA PHE A 363 -8.11 12.39 -2.04
C PHE A 363 -8.59 11.53 -3.21
N SER A 364 -8.48 10.22 -3.09
CA SER A 364 -8.93 9.26 -4.11
C SER A 364 -10.44 9.35 -4.35
N ILE A 365 -11.24 9.22 -3.30
CA ILE A 365 -12.71 9.15 -3.42
C ILE A 365 -13.27 10.51 -3.88
N ALA A 366 -12.78 11.62 -3.33
CA ALA A 366 -13.25 12.95 -3.70
C ALA A 366 -12.78 13.37 -5.12
N ASN A 367 -11.77 12.72 -5.69
CA ASN A 367 -11.40 12.86 -7.11
C ASN A 367 -12.20 11.95 -8.06
N HIS A 368 -13.07 11.10 -7.52
CA HIS A 368 -13.68 9.99 -8.25
C HIS A 368 -12.62 9.16 -8.99
N ALA A 369 -11.52 8.86 -8.29
CA ALA A 369 -10.40 8.14 -8.86
C ALA A 369 -10.86 6.77 -9.36
N LYS A 370 -10.27 6.41 -10.51
CA LYS A 370 -10.37 5.09 -11.13
C LYS A 370 -8.97 4.54 -11.26
N PHE A 371 -8.81 3.22 -11.20
CA PHE A 371 -7.49 2.63 -10.99
C PHE A 371 -7.05 1.72 -12.14
N ILE A 372 -5.78 1.86 -12.51
CA ILE A 372 -5.06 0.89 -13.32
C ILE A 372 -4.05 0.20 -12.41
N THR A 373 -4.07 -1.13 -12.39
CA THR A 373 -3.12 -1.97 -11.65
C THR A 373 -2.48 -2.95 -12.64
N MET A 374 -1.18 -3.19 -12.51
CA MET A 374 -0.43 -4.11 -13.39
C MET A 374 0.50 -4.98 -12.55
N ASN A 375 0.67 -6.24 -12.93
CA ASN A 375 1.72 -7.10 -12.39
C ASN A 375 3.10 -6.48 -12.65
N GLY A 376 3.98 -6.59 -11.65
CA GLY A 376 5.33 -6.03 -11.69
C GLY A 376 5.41 -4.51 -11.52
N ILE A 377 4.28 -3.79 -11.34
CA ILE A 377 4.28 -2.44 -10.79
C ILE A 377 4.02 -2.54 -9.28
N CYS A 378 5.08 -2.45 -8.48
CA CYS A 378 5.01 -2.69 -7.05
C CYS A 378 6.16 -2.09 -6.26
N ILE A 379 6.00 -2.07 -4.94
CA ILE A 379 7.06 -1.84 -3.96
C ILE A 379 6.99 -2.89 -2.86
N TRP A 380 8.05 -3.00 -2.05
CA TRP A 380 7.99 -3.74 -0.79
C TRP A 380 7.98 -2.80 0.40
N HIS A 381 7.00 -2.96 1.28
CA HIS A 381 6.84 -2.17 2.49
C HIS A 381 6.70 -3.08 3.71
N MET A 382 7.18 -2.63 4.87
CA MET A 382 6.98 -3.33 6.14
C MET A 382 5.48 -3.49 6.45
N GLY A 383 5.03 -4.70 6.78
CA GLY A 383 3.62 -4.95 7.04
C GLY A 383 3.03 -4.16 8.22
N PHE A 384 1.73 -3.86 8.15
CA PHE A 384 1.03 -3.16 9.22
C PHE A 384 0.71 -4.05 10.44
N VAL A 385 0.70 -5.38 10.26
CA VAL A 385 0.33 -6.35 11.31
C VAL A 385 1.32 -6.36 12.47
N THR A 386 2.61 -6.16 12.22
CA THR A 386 3.64 -6.05 13.27
C THR A 386 3.61 -4.71 14.00
N LYS A 387 2.85 -3.73 13.48
CA LYS A 387 2.89 -2.31 13.89
C LYS A 387 1.54 -1.78 14.40
N PHE A 388 0.67 -2.59 15.01
CA PHE A 388 -0.55 -2.05 15.64
C PHE A 388 -0.19 -0.95 16.65
N ASN A 389 -0.57 0.29 16.31
CA ASN A 389 -0.25 1.49 17.06
C ASN A 389 -1.56 2.08 17.62
N MET A 390 -1.81 1.89 18.91
CA MET A 390 -3.10 2.23 19.51
C MET A 390 -3.52 3.70 19.28
N PRO A 391 -2.65 4.73 19.44
CA PRO A 391 -3.01 6.11 19.09
C PRO A 391 -3.37 6.33 17.62
N MET A 392 -2.66 5.71 16.68
CA MET A 392 -2.97 5.81 15.26
C MET A 392 -4.32 5.15 14.95
N GLU A 393 -4.50 3.92 15.42
CA GLU A 393 -5.65 3.07 15.07
C GLU A 393 -6.94 3.50 15.79
N PHE A 394 -6.86 3.91 17.06
CA PHE A 394 -8.04 4.26 17.86
C PHE A 394 -8.34 5.75 17.90
N TYR A 395 -7.34 6.61 17.70
CA TYR A 395 -7.55 8.06 17.67
C TYR A 395 -7.50 8.63 16.24
N GLN A 396 -6.38 8.54 15.53
CA GLN A 396 -6.23 9.22 14.23
C GLN A 396 -7.18 8.69 13.17
N VAL A 397 -7.22 7.36 12.94
CA VAL A 397 -8.06 6.75 11.89
C VAL A 397 -9.51 7.19 12.07
N HIS A 398 -10.07 7.03 13.27
CA HIS A 398 -11.47 7.34 13.55
C HIS A 398 -11.78 8.85 13.53
N ARG A 399 -10.90 9.68 14.06
CA ARG A 399 -11.04 11.15 13.99
C ARG A 399 -11.05 11.59 12.54
N ASN A 400 -10.08 11.12 11.76
CA ASN A 400 -9.91 11.48 10.37
C ASN A 400 -11.07 10.93 9.53
N SER A 401 -11.58 9.72 9.78
CA SER A 401 -12.77 9.18 9.11
C SER A 401 -14.00 10.08 9.26
N LEU A 402 -14.26 10.59 10.46
CA LEU A 402 -15.34 11.56 10.71
C LEU A 402 -15.11 12.87 9.96
N ILE A 403 -13.86 13.37 9.97
CA ILE A 403 -13.46 14.60 9.29
C ILE A 403 -13.62 14.48 7.77
N ILE A 404 -13.05 13.45 7.14
CA ILE A 404 -13.08 13.30 5.68
C ILE A 404 -14.52 13.14 5.18
N GLN A 405 -15.36 12.41 5.93
CA GLN A 405 -16.78 12.25 5.62
C GLN A 405 -17.51 13.59 5.74
N ALA A 406 -17.26 14.35 6.81
CA ALA A 406 -17.89 15.66 7.01
C ALA A 406 -17.45 16.69 5.97
N THR A 407 -16.15 16.78 5.67
CA THR A 407 -15.57 17.79 4.77
C THR A 407 -15.88 17.48 3.31
N SER A 408 -15.67 16.23 2.88
CA SER A 408 -15.69 15.86 1.46
C SER A 408 -16.83 14.94 1.07
N GLY A 409 -17.65 14.47 2.02
CA GLY A 409 -18.78 13.59 1.72
C GLY A 409 -18.36 12.20 1.22
N VAL A 410 -17.11 11.80 1.48
CA VAL A 410 -16.61 10.47 1.10
C VAL A 410 -17.17 9.41 2.04
N THR A 411 -17.39 8.18 1.55
CA THR A 411 -17.98 7.07 2.34
C THR A 411 -19.30 7.45 3.06
N PRO A 412 -20.29 8.08 2.39
CA PRO A 412 -21.48 8.63 3.05
C PRO A 412 -22.38 7.57 3.72
N GLU A 413 -22.29 6.32 3.30
CA GLU A 413 -23.03 5.18 3.86
C GLU A 413 -22.43 4.60 5.15
N VAL A 414 -21.19 4.95 5.49
CA VAL A 414 -20.50 4.40 6.67
C VAL A 414 -20.88 5.16 7.94
N ASP A 415 -21.35 4.43 8.96
CA ASP A 415 -21.59 4.97 10.31
C ASP A 415 -20.33 4.82 11.18
N TYR A 416 -19.41 5.79 11.06
CA TYR A 416 -18.18 5.79 11.85
C TYR A 416 -18.42 5.93 13.35
N LEU A 417 -19.51 6.58 13.79
CA LEU A 417 -19.82 6.65 15.22
C LEU A 417 -20.21 5.28 15.77
N LYS A 418 -20.99 4.50 15.01
CA LYS A 418 -21.30 3.11 15.36
C LYS A 418 -20.02 2.27 15.39
N ARG A 419 -19.13 2.42 14.42
CA ARG A 419 -17.81 1.74 14.44
C ARG A 419 -17.03 2.06 15.71
N ILE A 420 -16.88 3.35 16.04
CA ILE A 420 -16.21 3.82 17.27
C ILE A 420 -16.85 3.20 18.50
N LYS A 421 -18.19 3.16 18.55
CA LYS A 421 -18.93 2.55 19.66
C LYS A 421 -18.66 1.04 19.76
N ASP A 422 -18.67 0.31 18.65
CA ASP A 422 -18.49 -1.14 18.67
C ASP A 422 -17.06 -1.52 19.12
N ILE A 423 -16.06 -0.73 18.71
CA ILE A 423 -14.68 -0.86 19.22
C ILE A 423 -14.61 -0.44 20.69
N PHE A 424 -15.27 0.65 21.09
CA PHE A 424 -15.32 1.08 22.49
C PHE A 424 -15.88 -0.01 23.41
N ASP A 425 -17.00 -0.64 23.03
CA ASP A 425 -17.64 -1.70 23.81
C ASP A 425 -16.74 -2.95 23.92
N LYS A 426 -15.98 -3.24 22.86
CA LYS A 426 -14.97 -4.29 22.86
C LYS A 426 -13.79 -3.94 23.79
N GLU A 427 -13.19 -2.78 23.63
CA GLU A 427 -12.00 -2.36 24.39
C GLU A 427 -12.28 -2.17 25.88
N ILE A 428 -13.46 -1.65 26.22
CA ILE A 428 -13.87 -1.50 27.63
C ILE A 428 -14.10 -2.87 28.29
N SER A 429 -14.48 -3.89 27.51
CA SER A 429 -14.60 -5.27 27.99
C SER A 429 -13.24 -5.96 28.19
N ARG A 430 -12.21 -5.49 27.47
CA ARG A 430 -10.79 -5.91 27.55
C ARG A 430 -9.96 -5.08 28.54
N TYR A 431 -10.63 -4.24 29.34
CA TYR A 431 -10.00 -3.32 30.31
C TYR A 431 -8.99 -2.35 29.69
N ASN A 432 -9.14 -2.06 28.40
CA ASN A 432 -8.31 -1.10 27.68
C ASN A 432 -8.87 0.32 27.81
N TYR A 433 -8.84 0.85 29.02
CA TYR A 433 -9.42 2.17 29.32
C TYR A 433 -8.73 3.31 28.57
N VAL A 434 -7.43 3.20 28.33
CA VAL A 434 -6.68 4.18 27.51
C VAL A 434 -7.17 4.14 26.06
N GLY A 435 -7.36 2.95 25.48
CA GLY A 435 -7.94 2.81 24.14
C GLY A 435 -9.35 3.40 24.04
N CYS A 436 -10.17 3.22 25.07
CA CYS A 436 -11.48 3.86 25.16
C CYS A 436 -11.38 5.39 25.20
N ASP A 437 -10.47 5.97 25.99
CA ASP A 437 -10.31 7.43 25.98
C ASP A 437 -9.83 7.94 24.61
N LEU A 438 -8.93 7.23 23.92
CA LEU A 438 -8.45 7.60 22.58
C LEU A 438 -9.59 7.66 21.55
N LEU A 439 -10.49 6.68 21.58
CA LEU A 439 -11.70 6.65 20.74
C LEU A 439 -12.63 7.83 21.05
N LEU A 440 -12.76 8.20 22.32
CA LEU A 440 -13.58 9.33 22.75
C LEU A 440 -12.94 10.67 22.38
N ASP A 441 -11.61 10.79 22.51
CA ASP A 441 -10.85 11.96 22.08
C ASP A 441 -11.00 12.19 20.56
N ALA A 442 -11.08 11.12 19.77
CA ALA A 442 -11.29 11.21 18.33
C ALA A 442 -12.60 11.93 17.99
N VAL A 443 -13.68 11.61 18.70
CA VAL A 443 -14.99 12.26 18.53
C VAL A 443 -14.96 13.68 19.08
N ASP A 444 -14.38 13.90 20.26
CA ASP A 444 -14.27 15.23 20.87
C ASP A 444 -13.50 16.21 19.96
N ASP A 445 -12.38 15.77 19.38
CA ASP A 445 -11.56 16.61 18.50
C ASP A 445 -12.23 16.86 17.14
N PHE A 446 -12.97 15.90 16.60
CA PHE A 446 -13.85 16.14 15.44
C PHE A 446 -14.90 17.22 15.76
N LEU A 447 -15.51 17.19 16.95
CA LEU A 447 -16.53 18.16 17.34
C LEU A 447 -15.99 19.58 17.58
N LYS A 448 -14.67 19.78 17.61
CA LYS A 448 -14.05 21.12 17.67
C LYS A 448 -14.17 21.90 16.36
N GLY A 449 -14.46 21.22 15.24
CA GLY A 449 -14.63 21.85 13.93
C GLY A 449 -13.31 22.03 13.16
N PRO A 450 -13.37 22.63 11.95
CA PRO A 450 -12.23 22.75 11.05
C PRO A 450 -11.05 23.55 11.62
N GLU A 451 -11.28 24.45 12.56
CA GLU A 451 -10.23 25.22 13.24
C GLU A 451 -9.21 24.33 13.97
N PHE A 452 -9.61 23.11 14.34
CA PHE A 452 -8.72 22.10 14.88
C PHE A 452 -7.63 21.68 13.89
N LEU A 453 -7.95 21.61 12.59
CA LEU A 453 -7.01 21.21 11.53
C LEU A 453 -6.15 22.38 11.04
N MET A 454 -6.60 23.62 11.25
CA MET A 454 -5.91 24.81 10.78
C MET A 454 -4.60 25.12 11.54
N LYS A 455 -4.22 24.28 12.50
CA LYS A 455 -2.99 24.42 13.29
C LYS A 455 -2.05 23.24 13.07
N PRO A 456 -0.74 23.45 12.87
CA PRO A 456 0.26 22.39 12.70
C PRO A 456 0.64 21.73 14.03
N GLU A 457 -0.35 21.22 14.77
CA GLU A 457 -0.18 20.61 16.10
C GLU A 457 -0.20 19.07 16.06
N GLY A 458 -0.27 18.47 14.88
CA GLY A 458 -0.43 17.02 14.69
C GLY A 458 0.63 16.18 15.42
N GLU A 459 1.91 16.57 15.32
CA GLU A 459 3.00 15.89 16.01
C GLU A 459 2.84 15.95 17.54
N THR A 460 2.55 17.14 18.08
CA THR A 460 2.37 17.38 19.51
C THR A 460 1.21 16.55 20.07
N ILE A 461 0.08 16.55 19.36
CA ILE A 461 -1.09 15.75 19.71
C ILE A 461 -0.72 14.26 19.74
N MET A 462 -0.01 13.77 18.73
CA MET A 462 0.36 12.35 18.68
C MET A 462 1.37 11.93 19.73
N LYS A 463 2.33 12.79 20.08
CA LYS A 463 3.23 12.56 21.21
C LYS A 463 2.44 12.48 22.51
N GLN A 464 1.48 13.39 22.71
CA GLN A 464 0.61 13.37 23.88
C GLN A 464 -0.22 12.08 23.95
N GLN A 465 -0.85 11.66 22.85
CA GLN A 465 -1.63 10.42 22.83
C GLN A 465 -0.76 9.17 23.06
N THR A 466 0.43 9.14 22.48
CA THR A 466 1.39 8.04 22.65
C THR A 466 1.88 7.93 24.10
N SER A 467 2.14 9.04 24.77
CA SER A 467 2.62 9.06 26.17
C SER A 467 1.66 8.43 27.18
N ARG A 468 0.37 8.30 26.83
CA ARG A 468 -0.67 7.71 27.69
C ARG A 468 -0.73 6.19 27.58
N VAL A 469 -0.17 5.61 26.51
CA VAL A 469 -0.20 4.17 26.25
C VAL A 469 0.96 3.51 26.96
N LYS A 470 0.66 2.51 27.78
CA LYS A 470 1.70 1.69 28.42
C LYS A 470 2.47 0.90 27.34
N PRO A 471 3.81 0.93 27.34
CA PRO A 471 4.60 0.15 26.39
C PRO A 471 4.37 -1.35 26.60
N LEU A 472 4.43 -2.11 25.52
CA LEU A 472 4.50 -3.56 25.59
C LEU A 472 5.88 -3.97 26.09
N VAL A 473 5.91 -4.89 27.04
CA VAL A 473 7.16 -5.43 27.62
C VAL A 473 7.32 -6.89 27.26
N ASP A 474 8.56 -7.39 27.26
CA ASP A 474 8.85 -8.81 27.03
C ASP A 474 8.11 -9.69 28.06
N ILE A 475 7.33 -10.65 27.57
CA ILE A 475 6.47 -11.49 28.42
C ILE A 475 7.30 -12.43 29.29
N ARG A 476 8.37 -13.03 28.76
CA ARG A 476 9.18 -14.00 29.50
C ARG A 476 9.91 -13.34 30.66
N GLN A 477 10.31 -12.09 30.50
CA GLN A 477 11.02 -11.33 31.53
C GLN A 477 10.09 -10.75 32.58
N ASN A 478 8.89 -10.28 32.19
CA ASN A 478 8.02 -9.51 33.08
C ASN A 478 6.81 -10.30 33.60
N PHE A 479 6.42 -11.38 32.94
CA PHE A 479 5.22 -12.17 33.21
C PHE A 479 5.50 -13.69 33.15
N ALA A 480 6.67 -14.12 33.62
CA ALA A 480 7.17 -15.50 33.53
C ALA A 480 6.19 -16.57 34.06
N ASP A 481 5.37 -16.21 35.05
CA ASP A 481 4.40 -17.12 35.67
C ASP A 481 3.11 -17.32 34.84
N ILE A 482 2.93 -16.57 33.75
CA ILE A 482 1.75 -16.65 32.89
C ILE A 482 2.08 -17.47 31.64
N TYR A 483 1.45 -18.64 31.49
CA TYR A 483 1.58 -19.44 30.27
C TYR A 483 0.89 -18.77 29.08
N VAL A 484 1.64 -18.55 27.99
CA VAL A 484 1.15 -17.95 26.75
C VAL A 484 1.42 -18.89 25.58
N ASP A 485 0.33 -19.39 24.97
CA ASP A 485 0.37 -20.16 23.72
C ASP A 485 0.18 -19.20 22.53
N TYR A 486 1.29 -18.75 21.94
CA TYR A 486 1.29 -17.75 20.88
C TYR A 486 0.51 -18.19 19.62
N ASP A 487 0.50 -19.48 19.31
CA ASP A 487 -0.20 -20.05 18.15
C ASP A 487 -1.73 -20.07 18.30
N LYS A 488 -2.21 -19.90 19.53
CA LYS A 488 -3.65 -19.88 19.83
C LYS A 488 -4.20 -18.48 20.03
N ILE A 489 -3.40 -17.42 20.04
CA ILE A 489 -3.87 -16.04 20.30
C ILE A 489 -4.99 -15.65 19.34
N TYR A 490 -4.79 -15.86 18.04
CA TYR A 490 -5.75 -15.54 16.98
C TYR A 490 -6.74 -16.68 16.64
N LYS A 491 -6.81 -17.73 17.47
CA LYS A 491 -7.70 -18.87 17.25
C LYS A 491 -8.83 -18.90 18.28
N PHE A 492 -10.05 -19.14 17.81
CA PHE A 492 -11.20 -19.43 18.67
C PHE A 492 -10.95 -20.72 19.48
N TYR A 493 -11.56 -20.85 20.67
CA TYR A 493 -11.39 -22.06 21.48
C TYR A 493 -11.94 -23.30 20.77
N GLU A 494 -11.11 -24.34 20.72
CA GLU A 494 -11.52 -25.69 20.34
C GLU A 494 -12.27 -26.34 21.52
N GLY A 495 -13.60 -26.34 21.51
CA GLY A 495 -14.39 -26.89 22.63
C GLY A 495 -15.88 -26.54 22.60
N LYS A 496 -16.55 -26.66 23.76
CA LYS A 496 -17.98 -26.34 23.89
C LYS A 496 -18.23 -24.88 23.49
N LEU A 497 -19.09 -24.69 22.49
CA LEU A 497 -19.57 -23.39 22.03
C LEU A 497 -19.93 -22.48 23.21
N PHE A 498 -19.33 -21.30 23.23
CA PHE A 498 -19.71 -20.26 24.17
C PHE A 498 -21.15 -19.83 23.89
N SER A 499 -22.03 -20.13 24.83
CA SER A 499 -23.46 -20.02 24.56
C SER A 499 -23.85 -18.57 24.25
N LYS A 500 -24.80 -18.40 23.31
CA LYS A 500 -25.38 -17.08 22.96
C LYS A 500 -25.82 -16.29 24.20
N ARG A 501 -26.27 -16.98 25.25
CA ARG A 501 -26.63 -16.37 26.56
C ARG A 501 -25.41 -15.79 27.28
N LYS A 502 -24.28 -16.49 27.34
CA LYS A 502 -23.04 -15.99 27.95
C LYS A 502 -22.50 -14.80 27.17
N LEU A 503 -22.48 -14.89 25.84
CA LEU A 503 -22.05 -13.80 24.96
C LEU A 503 -22.92 -12.54 25.11
N LYS A 504 -24.25 -12.70 25.15
CA LYS A 504 -25.16 -11.58 25.42
C LYS A 504 -24.91 -10.93 26.79
N ARG A 505 -24.59 -11.72 27.82
CA ARG A 505 -24.23 -11.19 29.15
C ARG A 505 -22.88 -10.47 29.12
N TYR A 506 -21.89 -11.02 28.43
CA TYR A 506 -20.57 -10.42 28.26
C TYR A 506 -20.69 -9.00 27.70
N PHE A 507 -21.34 -8.84 26.54
CA PHE A 507 -21.50 -7.52 25.93
C PHE A 507 -22.35 -6.57 26.77
N LYS A 508 -23.47 -7.04 27.35
CA LYS A 508 -24.33 -6.19 28.19
C LYS A 508 -23.65 -5.67 29.46
N THR A 509 -22.69 -6.43 30.00
CA THR A 509 -22.02 -6.11 31.27
C THR A 509 -20.59 -5.63 31.07
N HIS A 510 -20.15 -5.51 29.81
CA HIS A 510 -18.77 -5.25 29.40
C HIS A 510 -17.78 -6.13 30.15
N ASN A 511 -17.97 -7.44 30.08
CA ASN A 511 -17.22 -8.41 30.88
C ASN A 511 -17.35 -8.20 32.41
N TRP A 512 -18.60 -8.06 32.89
CA TRP A 512 -18.92 -8.00 34.31
C TRP A 512 -18.21 -6.88 35.10
N GLN A 513 -18.00 -5.72 34.48
CA GLN A 513 -17.31 -4.56 35.06
C GLN A 513 -17.87 -4.14 36.43
N LEU A 514 -19.16 -4.35 36.68
CA LEU A 514 -19.83 -3.99 37.94
C LEU A 514 -20.03 -5.16 38.91
N LEU A 515 -19.58 -6.36 38.58
CA LEU A 515 -19.74 -7.54 39.44
C LEU A 515 -18.78 -7.44 40.67
N PRO A 516 -19.19 -7.92 41.85
CA PRO A 516 -18.30 -7.99 43.02
C PRO A 516 -17.01 -8.77 42.72
N LYS A 517 -15.87 -8.30 43.24
CA LYS A 517 -14.54 -8.85 42.92
C LYS A 517 -14.40 -10.34 43.25
N PHE A 518 -14.99 -10.79 44.36
CA PHE A 518 -14.95 -12.20 44.79
C PHE A 518 -15.66 -13.17 43.82
N MET A 519 -16.45 -12.66 42.86
CA MET A 519 -17.13 -13.48 41.84
C MET A 519 -16.36 -13.53 40.51
N MET A 520 -15.20 -12.89 40.41
CA MET A 520 -14.37 -12.87 39.21
C MET A 520 -13.27 -13.95 39.30
N ASN A 521 -12.77 -14.37 38.14
CA ASN A 521 -11.54 -15.14 38.07
C ASN A 521 -10.35 -14.18 38.15
N HIS A 522 -9.39 -14.48 39.01
CA HIS A 522 -8.19 -13.68 39.25
C HIS A 522 -6.98 -14.16 38.43
N GLU A 523 -7.09 -15.28 37.73
CA GLU A 523 -6.07 -15.72 36.77
C GLU A 523 -6.07 -14.77 35.56
N PRO A 524 -4.90 -14.37 35.03
CA PRO A 524 -4.84 -13.56 33.82
C PRO A 524 -5.40 -14.29 32.60
N ALA A 525 -6.40 -13.69 31.96
CA ALA A 525 -6.84 -14.12 30.64
C ALA A 525 -5.86 -13.64 29.56
N VAL A 526 -5.44 -14.51 28.65
CA VAL A 526 -4.54 -14.15 27.55
C VAL A 526 -5.34 -13.83 26.30
N VAL A 527 -5.17 -12.63 25.75
CA VAL A 527 -5.88 -12.14 24.56
C VAL A 527 -4.91 -11.45 23.59
N ALA A 528 -5.32 -11.28 22.33
CA ALA A 528 -4.57 -10.47 21.38
C ALA A 528 -4.44 -9.01 21.88
N TYR A 529 -3.42 -8.27 21.45
CA TYR A 529 -3.29 -6.84 21.77
C TYR A 529 -4.07 -5.93 20.82
N ASP A 530 -4.28 -6.37 19.59
CA ASP A 530 -4.81 -5.61 18.44
C ASP A 530 -6.34 -5.68 18.30
N TRP A 531 -6.82 -5.53 17.06
CA TRP A 531 -8.20 -5.58 16.61
C TRP A 531 -8.89 -6.94 16.72
N PHE A 532 -8.21 -8.01 17.14
CA PHE A 532 -8.84 -9.32 17.30
C PHE A 532 -9.45 -9.48 18.71
N ASP A 533 -10.68 -10.01 18.82
CA ASP A 533 -11.33 -10.26 20.12
C ASP A 533 -12.00 -11.63 20.15
N ILE A 534 -11.82 -12.31 21.27
CA ILE A 534 -12.47 -13.58 21.59
C ILE A 534 -13.00 -13.44 23.02
N PRO A 535 -14.27 -13.02 23.19
CA PRO A 535 -14.92 -12.89 24.49
C PRO A 535 -14.77 -14.09 25.41
N GLU A 536 -14.72 -15.29 24.82
CA GLU A 536 -14.56 -16.56 25.51
C GLU A 536 -13.30 -16.63 26.36
N LYS A 537 -12.20 -16.04 25.91
CA LYS A 537 -10.88 -16.08 26.59
C LYS A 537 -10.81 -15.25 27.85
N GLN A 538 -11.68 -14.25 27.99
CA GLN A 538 -11.62 -13.28 29.09
C GLN A 538 -12.90 -13.21 29.90
N TYR A 539 -13.90 -14.04 29.59
CA TYR A 539 -15.19 -14.03 30.26
C TYR A 539 -15.06 -14.22 31.78
N ARG A 540 -15.43 -13.19 32.55
CA ARG A 540 -15.35 -13.12 34.04
C ARG A 540 -13.94 -13.09 34.61
N HIS A 541 -12.89 -12.90 33.81
CA HIS A 541 -11.56 -12.61 34.33
C HIS A 541 -11.46 -11.13 34.71
N ASP A 542 -10.87 -10.78 35.85
CA ASP A 542 -10.66 -9.36 36.23
C ASP A 542 -9.27 -8.81 35.90
N VAL A 543 -8.44 -9.63 35.25
CA VAL A 543 -7.14 -9.28 34.69
C VAL A 543 -6.95 -9.94 33.33
N VAL A 544 -6.39 -9.18 32.39
CA VAL A 544 -6.16 -9.57 31.00
C VAL A 544 -4.72 -9.25 30.60
N LEU A 545 -3.97 -10.25 30.13
CA LEU A 545 -2.70 -10.07 29.45
C LEU A 545 -2.95 -9.92 27.95
N ALA A 546 -2.79 -8.69 27.45
CA ALA A 546 -2.92 -8.38 26.03
C ALA A 546 -1.56 -8.59 25.34
N VAL A 547 -1.49 -9.49 24.36
CA VAL A 547 -0.26 -10.03 23.77
C VAL A 547 -0.12 -9.65 22.29
N ASN A 548 1.06 -9.19 21.90
CA ASN A 548 1.52 -9.21 20.52
C ASN A 548 2.36 -10.49 20.32
N PRO A 549 1.85 -11.51 19.60
CA PRO A 549 2.56 -12.78 19.46
C PRO A 549 3.79 -12.70 18.54
N HIS A 550 3.86 -11.72 17.63
CA HIS A 550 4.99 -11.55 16.73
C HIS A 550 6.25 -11.16 17.48
N ASN A 551 6.14 -10.17 18.37
CA ASN A 551 7.26 -9.67 19.16
C ASN A 551 7.36 -10.35 20.54
N GLN A 552 6.42 -11.23 20.86
CA GLN A 552 6.30 -11.89 22.17
C GLN A 552 6.26 -10.90 23.35
N THR A 553 5.69 -9.72 23.11
CA THR A 553 5.53 -8.66 24.09
C THR A 553 4.07 -8.55 24.52
N GLY A 554 3.83 -8.00 25.71
CA GLY A 554 2.48 -7.90 26.27
C GLY A 554 2.33 -6.81 27.32
N VAL A 555 1.08 -6.58 27.74
CA VAL A 555 0.73 -5.65 28.81
C VAL A 555 -0.44 -6.18 29.63
N LEU A 556 -0.33 -6.12 30.96
CA LEU A 556 -1.43 -6.44 31.87
C LEU A 556 -2.41 -5.28 31.98
N ARG A 557 -3.69 -5.62 31.85
CA ARG A 557 -4.83 -4.72 32.02
C ARG A 557 -5.71 -5.26 33.13
N TYR A 558 -6.11 -4.38 34.04
CA TYR A 558 -6.86 -4.74 35.24
C TYR A 558 -8.23 -4.09 35.21
N ARG A 559 -9.24 -4.82 35.68
CA ARG A 559 -10.57 -4.28 35.88
C ARG A 559 -10.54 -3.15 36.92
N SER A 560 -11.10 -2.01 36.54
CA SER A 560 -11.29 -0.84 37.39
C SER A 560 -12.72 -0.32 37.27
N ARG A 561 -13.48 -0.42 38.37
CA ARG A 561 -14.87 0.05 38.43
C ARG A 561 -14.96 1.57 38.30
N SER A 562 -13.99 2.32 38.85
CA SER A 562 -13.95 3.77 38.75
C SER A 562 -13.72 4.22 37.29
N GLU A 563 -12.75 3.61 36.61
CA GLU A 563 -12.46 3.90 35.20
C GLU A 563 -13.63 3.54 34.29
N TYR A 564 -14.25 2.38 34.53
CA TYR A 564 -15.47 1.99 33.81
C TYR A 564 -16.58 3.03 33.96
N LEU A 565 -16.90 3.46 35.18
CA LEU A 565 -17.96 4.44 35.42
C LEU A 565 -17.60 5.82 34.83
N ARG A 566 -16.33 6.23 34.91
CA ARG A 566 -15.80 7.47 34.31
C ARG A 566 -16.01 7.46 32.80
N LEU A 567 -15.56 6.40 32.12
CA LEU A 567 -15.68 6.26 30.66
C LEU A 567 -17.12 6.14 30.20
N MET A 568 -17.97 5.39 30.91
CA MET A 568 -19.39 5.31 30.57
C MET A 568 -20.11 6.65 30.76
N LYS A 569 -19.72 7.47 31.74
CA LYS A 569 -20.22 8.84 31.88
C LYS A 569 -19.76 9.70 30.70
N ARG A 570 -18.46 9.70 30.41
CA ARG A 570 -17.85 10.46 29.31
C ARG A 570 -18.45 10.09 27.95
N TYR A 571 -18.58 8.80 27.64
CA TYR A 571 -19.23 8.31 26.42
C TYR A 571 -20.65 8.86 26.25
N ARG A 572 -21.46 8.87 27.33
CA ARG A 572 -22.82 9.45 27.26
C ARG A 572 -22.81 10.95 27.01
N GLU A 573 -21.86 11.68 27.60
CA GLU A 573 -21.71 13.13 27.40
C GLU A 573 -21.31 13.43 25.95
N ILE A 574 -20.31 12.73 25.41
CA ILE A 574 -19.85 12.86 24.03
C ILE A 574 -20.96 12.51 23.06
N ARG A 575 -21.68 11.40 23.27
CA ARG A 575 -22.80 11.02 22.41
C ARG A 575 -23.92 12.06 22.38
N ARG A 576 -24.23 12.67 23.54
CA ARG A 576 -25.20 13.78 23.58
C ARG A 576 -24.67 15.01 22.83
N ASN A 577 -23.39 15.33 23.01
CA ASN A 577 -22.74 16.45 22.34
C ASN A 577 -22.73 16.26 20.81
N TYR A 578 -22.35 15.07 20.36
CA TYR A 578 -22.34 14.67 18.96
C TYR A 578 -23.74 14.79 18.35
N ASN A 579 -24.74 14.14 18.95
CA ASN A 579 -26.12 14.19 18.44
C ASN A 579 -26.68 15.62 18.39
N LYS A 580 -26.23 16.51 19.28
CA LYS A 580 -26.67 17.91 19.32
C LYS A 580 -25.98 18.78 18.26
N ASN A 581 -24.69 18.52 17.97
CA ASN A 581 -23.86 19.45 17.21
C ASN A 581 -23.37 18.90 15.86
N MET A 582 -23.55 17.60 15.55
CA MET A 582 -23.01 16.97 14.36
C MET A 582 -23.37 17.72 13.08
N GLU A 583 -24.64 18.09 12.87
CA GLU A 583 -25.06 18.82 11.66
C GLU A 583 -24.31 20.15 11.51
N LYS A 584 -24.21 20.92 12.59
CA LYS A 584 -23.48 22.20 12.62
C LYS A 584 -21.98 22.00 12.34
N VAL A 585 -21.37 20.99 12.94
CA VAL A 585 -19.94 20.68 12.77
C VAL A 585 -19.66 20.21 11.35
N THR A 586 -20.50 19.33 10.79
CA THR A 586 -20.41 18.88 9.40
C THR A 586 -20.52 20.05 8.44
N GLU A 587 -21.47 20.96 8.67
CA GLU A 587 -21.63 22.16 7.85
C GLU A 587 -20.42 23.10 7.97
N ALA A 588 -19.82 23.24 9.15
CA ALA A 588 -18.59 24.01 9.32
C ALA A 588 -17.42 23.42 8.52
N TYR A 589 -17.23 22.09 8.55
CA TYR A 589 -16.21 21.41 7.75
C TYR A 589 -16.43 21.57 6.25
N LYS A 590 -17.67 21.45 5.77
CA LYS A 590 -18.00 21.69 4.35
C LYS A 590 -17.66 23.11 3.92
N ASN A 591 -18.04 24.10 4.74
CA ASN A 591 -17.78 25.52 4.45
C ASN A 591 -16.28 25.86 4.49
N ALA A 592 -15.50 25.21 5.35
CA ALA A 592 -14.06 25.40 5.42
C ALA A 592 -13.28 24.66 4.31
N LYS A 593 -13.89 23.68 3.61
CA LYS A 593 -13.22 22.82 2.63
C LYS A 593 -12.32 23.59 1.67
N LYS A 594 -12.90 24.56 0.93
CA LYS A 594 -12.19 25.33 -0.09
C LYS A 594 -10.97 26.07 0.49
N GLN A 595 -11.07 26.56 1.72
CA GLN A 595 -9.97 27.22 2.39
C GLN A 595 -8.87 26.21 2.74
N ILE A 596 -9.21 25.14 3.46
CA ILE A 596 -8.20 24.21 4.01
C ILE A 596 -7.55 23.30 2.96
N THR A 597 -8.14 23.19 1.77
CA THR A 597 -7.52 22.51 0.61
C THR A 597 -6.83 23.47 -0.34
N GLY A 598 -6.94 24.79 -0.15
CA GLY A 598 -6.35 25.78 -1.04
C GLY A 598 -4.87 26.02 -0.75
N VAL A 599 -4.11 26.37 -1.79
CA VAL A 599 -2.67 26.63 -1.67
C VAL A 599 -2.35 27.79 -0.72
N ASP A 600 -3.17 28.83 -0.68
CA ASP A 600 -2.95 29.99 0.23
C ASP A 600 -2.93 29.56 1.71
N PHE A 601 -3.80 28.61 2.07
CA PHE A 601 -3.80 28.03 3.42
C PHE A 601 -2.53 27.22 3.65
N TRP A 602 -2.17 26.35 2.71
CA TRP A 602 -1.00 25.49 2.82
C TRP A 602 0.32 26.28 2.84
N ASP A 603 0.45 27.35 2.08
CA ASP A 603 1.60 28.26 2.12
C ASP A 603 1.78 28.90 3.49
N GLY A 604 0.69 29.19 4.20
CA GLY A 604 0.75 29.66 5.59
C GLY A 604 1.06 28.53 6.58
N TYR A 605 0.49 27.34 6.35
CA TYR A 605 0.61 26.18 7.21
C TYR A 605 2.01 25.52 7.18
N LEU A 606 2.72 25.65 6.07
CA LEU A 606 4.03 25.03 5.82
C LEU A 606 5.22 25.93 6.14
N ARG A 607 4.98 27.17 6.61
CA ARG A 607 6.03 28.14 6.97
C ARG A 607 6.67 27.87 8.33
#